data_AF-A0A852UV46-F1
#
_entry.id   AF-A0A852UV46-F1
#
_cell.length_a   1.000
_cell.length_b   1.000
_cell.length_c   1.000
_cell.angle_alpha   90.00
_cell.angle_beta   90.00
_cell.angle_gamma   90.00
#
_symmetry.space_group_name_H-M   'P 1'
#
loop_
_entity.id
_entity.type
_entity.pdbx_description
1 polymer ?
#
loop_
_entity_poly.entity_id
_entity_poly.type
_entity_poly.pdbx_seq_one_letter_code
_entity_poly.pdbx_strand_id
1 'polypeptide(L)'
;MRLRYRYRLYPDAAQRQALAKAFGCARVVFDDGLRARQATYEAGLPYVSDGELSKRVITEAKQTPERAWLCEWCSSRLWPT
;
A
#
# COMPACT_ATOMS: atom_id res chain seq x y z
N MET A 1 17.31 15.81 22.38
CA MET A 1 18.17 14.70 21.91
C MET A 1 17.32 13.74 21.08
N ARG A 2 17.65 13.48 19.81
CA ARG A 2 16.92 12.49 18.97
C ARG A 2 17.71 11.17 18.99
N LEU A 3 17.25 10.19 19.78
CA LEU A 3 17.82 8.84 19.73
C LEU A 3 17.47 8.19 18.39
N ARG A 4 18.50 7.73 17.66
CA ARG A 4 18.34 6.85 16.51
C ARG A 4 18.51 5.42 16.98
N TYR A 5 17.42 4.66 16.99
CA TYR A 5 17.46 3.24 17.30
C TYR A 5 17.73 2.45 16.02
N ARG A 6 18.67 1.51 16.11
CA ARG A 6 18.99 0.58 15.02
C ARG A 6 18.64 -0.83 15.47
N TYR A 7 17.59 -1.39 14.87
CA TYR A 7 17.14 -2.74 15.14
C TYR A 7 17.45 -3.66 13.96
N ARG A 8 17.79 -4.93 14.26
CA ARG A 8 17.81 -6.01 13.28
C ARG A 8 16.64 -6.94 13.60
N LEU A 9 15.80 -7.19 12.61
CA LEU A 9 14.68 -8.13 12.74
C LEU A 9 15.13 -9.51 12.24
N TYR A 10 14.81 -10.56 12.98
CA TYR A 10 14.97 -11.96 12.56
C TYR A 10 13.60 -12.65 12.59
N PRO A 11 12.74 -12.39 11.60
CA PRO A 11 11.39 -12.93 11.58
C PRO A 11 11.38 -14.44 11.34
N ASP A 12 10.48 -15.15 12.01
CA ASP A 12 10.17 -16.55 11.72
C ASP A 12 9.45 -16.73 10.37
N ALA A 13 9.14 -17.97 9.98
CA ALA A 13 8.51 -18.25 8.68
C ALA A 13 7.12 -17.59 8.52
N ALA A 14 6.29 -17.59 9.57
CA ALA A 14 4.95 -17.00 9.52
C ALA A 14 5.03 -15.47 9.48
N GLN A 15 5.95 -14.88 10.26
CA GLN A 15 6.23 -13.45 10.26
C GLN A 15 6.76 -12.97 8.90
N ARG A 16 7.66 -13.73 8.26
CA ARG A 16 8.13 -13.40 6.90
C ARG A 16 7.00 -13.36 5.88
N GLN A 17 6.08 -14.33 5.94
CA GLN A 17 4.92 -14.34 5.05
C GLN A 17 4.00 -13.15 5.32
N ALA A 18 3.72 -12.83 6.59
CA ALA A 18 2.92 -11.67 6.96
C ALA A 18 3.55 -10.35 6.47
N LEU A 19 4.87 -10.19 6.65
CA LEU A 19 5.61 -9.03 6.16
C LEU A 19 5.61 -8.95 4.64
N ALA A 20 5.86 -10.07 3.95
CA ALA A 20 5.82 -10.11 2.48
C ALA A 20 4.45 -9.70 1.94
N LYS A 21 3.36 -10.13 2.59
CA LYS A 21 2.00 -9.74 2.24
C LYS A 21 1.75 -8.26 2.49
N ALA A 22 2.15 -7.73 3.65
CA ALA A 22 1.97 -6.33 4.00
C ALA A 22 2.76 -5.39 3.07
N PHE A 23 4.05 -5.68 2.86
CA PHE A 23 4.89 -4.88 1.95
C PHE A 23 4.50 -5.06 0.48
N GLY A 24 4.05 -6.25 0.09
CA GLY A 24 3.51 -6.51 -1.25
C GLY A 24 2.26 -5.67 -1.53
N CYS A 25 1.31 -5.64 -0.60
CA CYS A 25 0.12 -4.79 -0.68
C CYS A 25 0.49 -3.30 -0.82
N ALA A 26 1.38 -2.81 0.04
CA ALA A 26 1.84 -1.42 -0.01
C ALA A 26 2.53 -1.08 -1.34
N ARG A 27 3.32 -2.01 -1.89
CA ARG A 27 3.99 -1.81 -3.18
C ARG A 27 3.01 -1.70 -4.33
N VAL A 28 1.99 -2.57 -4.39
CA VAL A 28 0.96 -2.52 -5.44
C VAL A 28 0.22 -1.18 -5.42
N VAL A 29 -0.24 -0.76 -4.24
CA VAL A 29 -0.91 0.55 -4.06
C VAL A 29 0.00 1.70 -4.47
N PHE A 30 1.29 1.64 -4.14
CA PHE A 30 2.25 2.68 -4.54
C PHE A 30 2.45 2.73 -6.07
N ASP A 31 2.67 1.58 -6.70
CA ASP A 31 2.90 1.48 -8.14
C ASP A 31 1.66 1.94 -8.94
N ASP A 32 0.46 1.64 -8.45
CA ASP A 32 -0.79 2.11 -9.03
C ASP A 32 -0.96 3.63 -8.92
N GLY A 33 -0.63 4.20 -7.76
CA GLY A 33 -0.63 5.65 -7.58
C GLY A 33 0.38 6.36 -8.48
N LEU A 34 1.56 5.76 -8.65
CA LEU A 34 2.58 6.28 -9.56
C LEU A 34 2.10 6.25 -11.02
N ARG A 35 1.49 5.13 -11.46
CA ARG A 35 0.90 5.01 -12.80
C ARG A 35 -0.21 6.02 -13.04
N ALA A 36 -1.09 6.22 -12.07
CA ALA A 36 -2.16 7.20 -12.20
C ALA A 36 -1.61 8.63 -12.40
N ARG A 37 -0.56 9.00 -11.66
CA ARG A 37 0.12 10.29 -11.83
C ARG A 37 0.81 10.41 -13.18
N GLN A 38 1.51 9.37 -13.60
CA GLN A 38 2.20 9.33 -14.88
C GLN A 38 1.21 9.50 -16.05
N ALA A 39 0.10 8.78 -16.02
CA ALA A 39 -0.95 8.88 -17.03
C ALA A 39 -1.58 10.29 -17.09
N THR A 40 -1.81 10.94 -15.94
CA THR A 40 -2.32 12.32 -15.93
C THR A 40 -1.32 13.33 -16.45
N TYR A 41 -0.02 13.12 -16.16
CA TYR A 41 1.04 13.96 -16.67
C TYR A 41 1.20 13.84 -18.18
N GLU A 42 1.19 12.61 -18.71
CA GLU A 42 1.23 12.33 -20.15
C GLU A 42 0.01 12.90 -20.90
N ALA A 43 -1.17 12.88 -20.26
CA ALA A 43 -2.39 13.48 -20.79
C ALA A 43 -2.43 15.02 -20.72
N GLY A 44 -1.41 15.66 -20.14
CA GLY A 44 -1.36 17.12 -19.95
C GLY A 44 -2.43 17.64 -18.96
N LEU A 45 -2.96 16.77 -18.12
CA LEU A 45 -4.01 17.10 -17.15
C LEU A 45 -3.40 17.68 -15.85
N PRO A 46 -4.18 18.46 -15.08
CA PRO A 46 -3.73 18.98 -13.80
C PRO A 46 -3.33 17.86 -12.83
N TYR A 47 -2.36 18.18 -11.97
CA TYR A 47 -1.79 17.25 -11.01
C TYR A 47 -2.85 16.69 -10.04
N VAL A 48 -2.89 15.37 -9.92
CA VAL A 48 -3.83 14.69 -9.03
C VAL A 48 -3.40 14.86 -7.58
N SER A 49 -4.27 15.45 -6.77
CA SER A 49 -4.04 15.62 -5.33
C SER A 49 -3.92 14.28 -4.61
N ASP A 50 -3.17 14.23 -3.49
CA ASP A 50 -3.00 13.01 -2.70
C ASP A 50 -4.35 12.43 -2.23
N GLY A 51 -5.34 13.29 -1.96
CA GLY A 51 -6.68 12.89 -1.55
C GLY A 51 -7.47 12.18 -2.64
N GLU A 52 -7.37 12.65 -3.89
CA GLU A 52 -8.01 12.00 -5.04
C GLU A 52 -7.28 10.71 -5.43
N LEU A 53 -5.95 10.71 -5.33
CA LEU A 53 -5.15 9.52 -5.58
C LEU A 53 -5.51 8.41 -4.59
N SER A 54 -5.64 8.75 -3.30
CA SER A 54 -6.06 7.81 -2.25
C SER A 54 -7.45 7.24 -2.53
N LYS A 55 -8.42 8.07 -2.97
CA LYS A 55 -9.75 7.58 -3.34
C LYS A 55 -9.72 6.60 -4.51
N ARG A 56 -8.99 6.91 -5.57
CA ARG A 56 -8.91 6.04 -6.76
C ARG A 56 -8.17 4.72 -6.48
N VAL A 57 -7.03 4.81 -5.80
CA VAL A 57 -6.12 3.68 -5.64
C VAL A 57 -6.46 2.79 -4.45
N ILE A 58 -7.17 3.32 -3.43
CA ILE A 58 -7.54 2.57 -2.23
C ILE A 58 -9.06 2.36 -2.19
N THR A 59 -9.85 3.42 -2.29
CA THR A 59 -11.31 3.32 -2.04
C THR A 59 -12.06 2.68 -3.21
N GLU A 60 -11.75 3.06 -4.44
CA GLU A 60 -12.36 2.50 -5.65
C GLU A 60 -11.73 1.14 -5.99
N ALA A 61 -10.41 1.02 -5.85
CA ALA A 61 -9.71 -0.25 -6.08
C ALA A 61 -10.20 -1.38 -5.16
N LYS A 62 -10.57 -1.09 -3.90
CA LYS A 62 -11.15 -2.12 -3.00
C LYS A 62 -12.51 -2.63 -3.44
N GLN A 63 -13.21 -1.91 -4.31
CA GLN A 63 -14.53 -2.29 -4.82
C GLN A 63 -14.44 -3.20 -6.05
N THR A 64 -13.27 -3.27 -6.72
CA THR A 64 -13.11 -4.17 -7.86
C THR A 64 -12.82 -5.60 -7.40
N PRO A 65 -13.44 -6.62 -8.03
CA PRO A 65 -13.31 -8.02 -7.60
C PRO A 65 -11.86 -8.53 -7.71
N GLU A 66 -11.11 -8.02 -8.68
CA GLU A 66 -9.69 -8.31 -8.90
C GLU A 66 -8.78 -7.86 -7.75
N ARG A 67 -9.26 -6.92 -6.93
CA ARG A 67 -8.52 -6.28 -5.84
C ARG A 67 -9.21 -6.38 -4.49
N ALA A 68 -10.29 -7.16 -4.40
CA ALA A 68 -11.00 -7.45 -3.16
C ALA A 68 -10.08 -8.05 -2.08
N TRP A 69 -9.03 -8.79 -2.50
CA TRP A 69 -8.01 -9.31 -1.59
C TRP A 69 -7.32 -8.19 -0.79
N LEU A 70 -7.11 -6.99 -1.34
CA LEU A 70 -6.50 -5.86 -0.60
C LEU A 70 -7.25 -5.52 0.69
N CYS A 71 -8.58 -5.70 0.72
CA CYS A 71 -9.38 -5.50 1.93
C CYS A 71 -9.08 -6.53 3.02
N GLU A 72 -8.96 -7.80 2.64
CA GLU A 72 -8.70 -8.92 3.55
C GLU A 72 -7.34 -8.76 4.25
N TRP A 73 -6.31 -8.34 3.50
CA TRP A 73 -4.95 -8.23 4.03
C TRP A 73 -4.70 -6.92 4.79
N CYS A 74 -5.24 -5.78 4.34
CA CYS A 74 -5.12 -4.50 5.07
C CYS A 74 -5.91 -4.49 6.38
N SER A 75 -7.03 -5.20 6.45
CA SER A 75 -7.85 -5.29 7.67
C SER A 75 -7.40 -6.40 8.61
N SER A 76 -6.52 -7.32 8.16
CA SER A 76 -6.05 -8.39 9.03
C SER A 76 -5.27 -7.79 10.20
N ARG A 77 -5.86 -8.00 11.37
CA ARG A 77 -5.42 -7.56 12.71
C ARG A 77 -4.05 -8.20 13.00
N LEU A 78 -2.98 -7.62 12.45
CA LEU A 78 -1.62 -8.18 12.41
C LEU A 78 -0.87 -8.12 13.74
N TRP A 79 -1.53 -7.78 14.85
CA TRP A 79 -0.91 -7.80 16.17
C TRP A 79 -1.85 -8.46 17.18
N PRO A 80 -1.52 -9.65 17.72
CA PRO A 80 -2.10 -10.08 18.97
C PRO A 80 -1.52 -9.15 20.05
N THR A 81 -2.39 -8.46 20.79
CA THR A 81 -2.01 -7.84 22.07
C THR A 81 -1.48 -8.89 23.03
#